data_AF-A0A524GAZ6-F1
#
_entry.id   AF-A0A524GAZ6-F1
#
_cell.length_a   1.000
_cell.length_b   1.000
_cell.length_c   1.000
_cell.angle_alpha   90.00
_cell.angle_beta   90.00
_cell.angle_gamma   90.00
#
_symmetry.space_group_name_H-M   'P 1'
#
loop_
_entity.id
_entity.type
_entity.pdbx_description
1 polymer ?
#
loop_
_entity_poly.entity_id
_entity_poly.type
_entity_poly.pdbx_seq_one_letter_code
_entity_poly.pdbx_strand_id
1 'polypeptide(L)'
;MSLFARTLPFFYGNTGAKHMKRQWLLSILVVMCLVFPSGHIVSLSSNEPPLFNTSEVSENLHRVYGENFAPAIYSLINLTNYMEIVREFSELGSRYIMSYSDIPESTNEEARYWLIDQMTEYSKGRIQIEVNGNFKNIIGRLPGYLPHENNELPVFIVSAHYDTRDGSPGANKDGSGIAVLLELIRIFSTYEWPLDILFIAFNGEHAMGGLLGSKELSNQFLLAEIDILAMYNVDTILRQYRYADPDEKILLAYNIGARYWAELAKTMGNYYGTDMVKILPASDAPFWSSSSNYHFAERGFQNILSAYESGYMNDYISGTVSDIWSRNEFSYYLGRETAAFIGASLAFSMSRAYGQKSQLFDVRTISTGFSSVFYIPISTPTTISISSRWYGSSVNFSLINPNDILLNTSMYTTGNPWEPTHVLSYPAVTDGLYELIIDNTGSGSVGVDVYIEFDSDIDNNGVNDSEEYWLDIGLFEIDSDNDTISDALEIIMGLDPNNPDSDFDLMPDAYELQMGFDPLDPSDAHDDADNDSLTNLEEYFLGLNPLSSDSDFDGMDDAWELAHGLNPLVDDAHEDPDNDKYTNIEEYQLGTDPQVADVEPIPMLWIAAPVISIILMGVVVVAIRRE
;
A
#
# COMPACT_ATOMS: atom_id res chain seq x y z
N MET A 1 -46.91 45.00 10.60
CA MET A 1 -47.56 46.22 11.13
C MET A 1 -46.81 46.60 12.40
N SER A 2 -46.02 47.68 12.35
CA SER A 2 -45.49 48.53 13.46
C SER A 2 -44.83 47.88 14.71
N LEU A 3 -43.77 48.39 15.35
CA LEU A 3 -42.75 49.42 15.17
C LEU A 3 -42.06 49.59 16.56
N PHE A 4 -40.89 50.24 16.59
CA PHE A 4 -40.12 50.82 17.73
C PHE A 4 -39.25 49.86 18.57
N ALA A 5 -37.90 49.92 18.63
CA ALA A 5 -36.88 50.99 18.66
C ALA A 5 -36.69 51.68 20.02
N ARG A 6 -35.50 51.54 20.65
CA ARG A 6 -34.46 52.60 20.87
C ARG A 6 -33.57 52.42 22.14
N THR A 7 -32.26 52.59 21.89
CA THR A 7 -31.22 53.41 22.60
C THR A 7 -30.49 52.96 23.89
N LEU A 8 -29.16 52.77 23.72
CA LEU A 8 -27.94 53.15 24.50
C LEU A 8 -28.04 54.43 25.40
N PRO A 9 -27.04 54.89 26.25
CA PRO A 9 -25.56 54.66 26.22
C PRO A 9 -24.72 54.68 27.56
N PHE A 10 -23.41 54.34 27.42
CA PHE A 10 -22.15 54.91 28.01
C PHE A 10 -21.80 55.00 29.52
N PHE A 11 -20.56 54.57 29.86
CA PHE A 11 -19.37 55.30 30.44
C PHE A 11 -18.41 54.30 31.14
N TYR A 12 -17.19 53.96 30.65
CA TYR A 12 -15.86 54.61 30.70
C TYR A 12 -15.27 54.97 32.08
N GLY A 13 -14.02 54.53 32.33
CA GLY A 13 -13.05 55.15 33.26
C GLY A 13 -12.62 54.28 34.46
N ASN A 14 -11.58 53.44 34.41
CA ASN A 14 -10.12 53.71 34.35
C ASN A 14 -9.43 53.84 35.73
N THR A 15 -8.23 53.26 35.78
CA THR A 15 -7.06 53.52 36.66
C THR A 15 -6.90 52.82 38.02
N GLY A 16 -5.69 52.26 38.20
CA GLY A 16 -4.91 52.42 39.43
C GLY A 16 -4.77 51.13 40.26
N ALA A 17 -3.92 50.19 39.88
CA ALA A 17 -2.47 50.16 40.19
C ALA A 17 -2.11 49.73 41.63
N LYS A 18 -1.27 48.69 41.66
CA LYS A 18 -0.11 48.45 42.52
C LYS A 18 -0.25 47.70 43.85
N HIS A 19 0.39 46.52 43.79
CA HIS A 19 1.44 46.01 44.68
C HIS A 19 1.01 45.24 45.93
N MET A 20 1.36 43.94 45.93
CA MET A 20 2.43 43.32 46.73
C MET A 20 1.96 43.00 48.16
N LYS A 21 2.31 41.88 48.80
CA LYS A 21 3.21 40.74 48.53
C LYS A 21 2.97 39.77 49.71
N ARG A 22 3.23 38.48 49.48
CA ARG A 22 3.90 37.54 50.43
C ARG A 22 3.13 37.15 51.71
N GLN A 23 3.14 35.92 52.24
CA GLN A 23 3.84 34.65 51.93
C GLN A 23 3.57 33.65 53.08
N TRP A 24 3.71 32.34 52.80
CA TRP A 24 4.12 31.22 53.70
C TRP A 24 3.14 30.83 54.86
N LEU A 25 2.93 29.58 55.30
CA LEU A 25 3.69 28.32 55.25
C LEU A 25 2.77 27.13 55.66
N LEU A 26 3.06 25.95 55.08
CA LEU A 26 2.87 24.54 55.52
C LEU A 26 2.67 24.29 57.03
N SER A 27 2.14 23.18 57.58
CA SER A 27 1.61 21.87 57.16
C SER A 27 1.13 21.16 58.46
N ILE A 28 0.29 20.12 58.37
CA ILE A 28 0.50 18.77 58.97
C ILE A 28 -0.81 17.97 59.00
N LEU A 29 -0.67 16.75 58.48
CA LEU A 29 -1.60 15.63 58.35
C LEU A 29 -1.78 14.89 59.68
N VAL A 30 -3.01 14.45 60.01
CA VAL A 30 -3.26 13.30 60.90
C VAL A 30 -4.41 12.46 60.33
N VAL A 31 -4.17 11.15 60.36
CA VAL A 31 -4.88 10.05 59.72
C VAL A 31 -5.99 9.46 60.61
N MET A 32 -6.98 8.86 59.93
CA MET A 32 -7.72 7.61 60.24
C MET A 32 -9.24 7.67 60.54
N CYS A 33 -9.96 7.23 59.51
CA CYS A 33 -11.03 6.21 59.47
C CYS A 33 -12.26 6.32 60.39
N LEU A 34 -13.43 6.46 59.75
CA LEU A 34 -14.61 5.62 60.02
C LEU A 34 -15.39 5.37 58.72
N VAL A 35 -15.89 4.14 58.62
CA VAL A 35 -16.34 3.39 57.43
C VAL A 35 -17.86 3.45 57.25
N PHE A 36 -18.32 3.23 56.00
CA PHE A 36 -19.55 2.55 55.49
C PHE A 36 -20.32 3.35 54.43
N PRO A 37 -21.02 2.71 53.46
CA PRO A 37 -20.60 1.62 52.58
C PRO A 37 -20.82 1.98 51.08
N SER A 38 -19.94 1.46 50.22
CA SER A 38 -20.05 1.55 48.75
C SER A 38 -21.07 0.56 48.20
N GLY A 39 -21.97 1.06 47.35
CA GLY A 39 -22.75 0.21 46.43
C GLY A 39 -21.82 -0.45 45.42
N HIS A 40 -22.04 -1.72 45.16
CA HIS A 40 -21.35 -2.48 44.12
C HIS A 40 -21.78 -1.97 42.74
N ILE A 41 -20.86 -1.34 42.03
CA ILE A 41 -20.83 -1.35 40.56
C ILE A 41 -19.70 -2.30 40.21
N VAL A 42 -20.03 -3.40 39.56
CA VAL A 42 -19.05 -4.33 38.97
C VAL A 42 -18.43 -3.60 37.78
N SER A 43 -17.18 -3.16 37.93
CA SER A 43 -16.35 -2.83 36.77
C SER A 43 -15.91 -4.14 36.13
N LEU A 44 -16.40 -4.42 34.93
CA LEU A 44 -15.78 -5.41 34.05
C LEU A 44 -14.35 -4.95 33.78
N SER A 45 -13.39 -5.82 34.05
CA SER A 45 -11.97 -5.58 33.82
C SER A 45 -11.74 -5.27 32.34
N SER A 46 -11.24 -4.08 32.06
CA SER A 46 -10.47 -3.78 30.86
C SER A 46 -9.18 -4.59 30.96
N ASN A 47 -9.19 -5.81 30.44
CA ASN A 47 -7.95 -6.41 29.98
C ASN A 47 -7.57 -5.66 28.71
N GLU A 48 -6.76 -4.61 28.87
CA GLU A 48 -5.98 -4.10 27.76
C GLU A 48 -5.18 -5.29 27.19
N PRO A 49 -5.21 -5.50 25.86
CA PRO A 49 -4.39 -6.52 25.25
C PRO A 49 -2.91 -6.23 25.55
N PRO A 50 -2.04 -7.26 25.60
CA PRO A 50 -0.62 -7.04 25.81
C PRO A 50 -0.10 -6.10 24.71
N LEU A 51 0.59 -5.03 25.11
CA LEU A 51 1.44 -4.23 24.24
C LEU A 51 2.44 -5.19 23.59
N PHE A 52 2.19 -5.54 22.33
CA PHE A 52 3.15 -6.25 21.51
C PHE A 52 4.25 -5.27 21.13
N ASN A 53 5.48 -5.74 21.24
CA ASN A 53 6.68 -5.02 20.85
C ASN A 53 6.59 -4.74 19.33
N THR A 54 6.37 -3.47 18.95
CA THR A 54 6.19 -3.01 17.56
C THR A 54 7.47 -3.04 16.72
N SER A 55 8.56 -3.59 17.25
CA SER A 55 9.90 -3.58 16.65
C SER A 55 10.09 -4.55 15.46
N GLU A 56 9.03 -5.08 14.86
CA GLU A 56 9.08 -5.84 13.59
C GLU A 56 8.15 -5.25 12.51
N VAL A 57 7.51 -4.10 12.75
CA VAL A 57 6.86 -3.32 11.68
C VAL A 57 7.88 -2.33 11.14
N SER A 58 8.89 -2.85 10.45
CA SER A 58 9.95 -2.08 9.81
C SER A 58 10.49 -2.86 8.60
N GLU A 59 9.59 -3.18 7.68
CA GLU A 59 9.96 -3.38 6.28
C GLU A 59 9.11 -2.37 5.52
N ASN A 60 9.73 -1.34 4.92
CA ASN A 60 9.09 -0.28 4.14
C ASN A 60 7.95 -0.88 3.29
N LEU A 61 6.70 -0.64 3.71
CA LEU A 61 5.55 -1.16 3.00
C LEU A 61 5.53 -0.50 1.64
N HIS A 62 5.41 -1.30 0.58
CA HIS A 62 5.42 -0.73 -0.74
C HIS A 62 4.08 -0.03 -1.02
N ARG A 63 4.14 1.28 -1.21
CA ARG A 63 2.98 2.11 -1.53
C ARG A 63 2.53 1.87 -2.96
N VAL A 64 1.24 1.59 -3.13
CA VAL A 64 0.64 1.36 -4.44
C VAL A 64 0.20 2.69 -5.04
N TYR A 65 0.99 3.18 -6.01
CA TYR A 65 0.66 4.33 -6.84
C TYR A 65 1.44 4.25 -8.16
N GLY A 66 0.75 4.33 -9.30
CA GLY A 66 1.40 4.42 -10.62
C GLY A 66 2.18 3.21 -11.13
N GLU A 67 2.13 2.08 -10.43
CA GLU A 67 2.69 0.83 -10.88
C GLU A 67 1.66 -0.29 -10.79
N ASN A 68 1.54 -1.10 -11.84
CA ASN A 68 0.62 -2.23 -11.93
C ASN A 68 1.10 -3.45 -11.11
N PHE A 69 0.53 -3.65 -9.93
CA PHE A 69 0.82 -4.79 -9.04
C PHE A 69 -0.03 -6.02 -9.32
N ALA A 70 -0.96 -5.99 -10.27
CA ALA A 70 -1.83 -7.13 -10.57
C ALA A 70 -1.05 -8.43 -10.88
N PRO A 71 0.03 -8.44 -11.70
CA PRO A 71 0.83 -9.64 -11.92
C PRO A 71 1.49 -10.16 -10.64
N ALA A 72 2.03 -9.26 -9.82
CA ALA A 72 2.71 -9.61 -8.58
C ALA A 72 1.72 -10.25 -7.59
N ILE A 73 0.59 -9.59 -7.33
CA ILE A 73 -0.46 -10.09 -6.44
C ILE A 73 -1.01 -11.43 -6.91
N TYR A 74 -1.26 -11.59 -8.22
CA TYR A 74 -1.69 -12.87 -8.78
C TYR A 74 -0.71 -14.01 -8.47
N SER A 75 0.59 -13.74 -8.60
CA SER A 75 1.64 -14.74 -8.40
C SER A 75 1.86 -15.13 -6.94
N LEU A 76 1.59 -14.20 -6.00
CA LEU A 76 1.83 -14.38 -4.57
C LEU A 76 0.81 -15.29 -3.86
N ILE A 77 -0.34 -15.55 -4.48
CA ILE A 77 -1.33 -16.49 -3.93
C ILE A 77 -0.78 -17.91 -3.96
N ASN A 78 -0.67 -18.50 -2.77
CA ASN A 78 -0.01 -19.78 -2.56
C ASN A 78 -1.03 -20.91 -2.42
N LEU A 79 -0.96 -21.90 -3.32
CA LEU A 79 -1.87 -23.05 -3.31
C LEU A 79 -1.77 -23.86 -2.00
N THR A 80 -0.56 -24.06 -1.47
CA THR A 80 -0.37 -24.82 -0.23
C THR A 80 -0.95 -24.07 0.96
N ASN A 81 -0.69 -22.77 1.09
CA ASN A 81 -1.25 -21.98 2.19
C ASN A 81 -2.79 -21.95 2.12
N TYR A 82 -3.35 -21.72 0.93
CA TYR A 82 -4.79 -21.81 0.70
C TYR A 82 -5.38 -23.16 1.17
N MET A 83 -4.72 -24.28 0.83
CA MET A 83 -5.15 -25.62 1.27
C MET A 83 -5.10 -25.81 2.78
N GLU A 84 -4.03 -25.33 3.44
CA GLU A 84 -3.88 -25.44 4.89
C GLU A 84 -4.93 -24.62 5.63
N ILE A 85 -5.26 -23.42 5.16
CA ILE A 85 -6.34 -22.61 5.73
C ILE A 85 -7.69 -23.36 5.68
N VAL A 86 -8.04 -23.94 4.51
CA VAL A 86 -9.28 -24.74 4.39
C VAL A 86 -9.25 -25.92 5.35
N ARG A 87 -8.12 -26.63 5.46
CA ARG A 87 -7.96 -27.75 6.39
C ARG A 87 -8.23 -27.30 7.81
N GLU A 88 -7.46 -26.34 8.32
CA GLU A 88 -7.49 -25.92 9.72
C GLU A 88 -8.85 -25.38 10.11
N PHE A 89 -9.43 -24.53 9.26
CA PHE A 89 -10.75 -23.97 9.53
C PHE A 89 -11.84 -25.03 9.55
N SER A 90 -11.81 -26.01 8.63
CA SER A 90 -12.78 -27.11 8.60
C SER A 90 -12.62 -28.10 9.75
N GLU A 91 -11.40 -28.27 10.29
CA GLU A 91 -11.09 -29.16 11.41
C GLU A 91 -11.63 -28.66 12.76
N LEU A 92 -12.02 -27.38 12.86
CA LEU A 92 -12.80 -26.85 13.98
C LEU A 92 -14.16 -27.56 14.12
N GLY A 93 -14.70 -28.13 13.04
CA GLY A 93 -15.96 -28.85 13.03
C GLY A 93 -17.15 -27.99 12.61
N SER A 94 -18.37 -28.42 12.96
CA SER A 94 -19.59 -27.72 12.56
C SER A 94 -19.75 -26.39 13.28
N ARG A 95 -19.95 -25.32 12.51
CA ARG A 95 -20.10 -23.94 12.98
C ARG A 95 -21.55 -23.47 12.81
N TYR A 96 -22.49 -24.41 12.91
CA TYR A 96 -23.91 -24.15 12.69
C TYR A 96 -24.52 -23.30 13.79
N ILE A 97 -25.37 -22.34 13.40
CA ILE A 97 -26.26 -21.60 14.29
C ILE A 97 -27.68 -21.57 13.68
N MET A 98 -28.70 -21.80 14.51
CA MET A 98 -30.09 -21.58 14.09
C MET A 98 -30.49 -20.12 14.33
N SER A 99 -29.94 -19.49 15.36
CA SER A 99 -30.22 -18.13 15.81
C SER A 99 -29.03 -17.55 16.56
N TYR A 100 -28.99 -16.23 16.76
CA TYR A 100 -27.88 -15.59 17.48
C TYR A 100 -27.72 -16.07 18.93
N SER A 101 -28.77 -16.66 19.56
CA SER A 101 -28.66 -17.22 20.90
C SER A 101 -27.86 -18.51 20.97
N ASP A 102 -27.59 -19.15 19.83
CA ASP A 102 -26.80 -20.38 19.76
C ASP A 102 -25.29 -20.11 19.69
N ILE A 103 -24.89 -18.83 19.58
CA ILE A 103 -23.48 -18.43 19.40
C ILE A 103 -22.62 -18.67 20.66
N PRO A 104 -23.03 -18.25 21.88
CA PRO A 104 -22.15 -18.35 23.05
C PRO A 104 -21.78 -19.80 23.40
N GLU A 105 -20.53 -20.03 23.78
CA GLU A 105 -19.98 -21.34 24.17
C GLU A 105 -20.12 -22.42 23.08
N SER A 106 -20.09 -22.01 21.80
CA SER A 106 -20.25 -22.89 20.64
C SER A 106 -18.99 -22.93 19.77
N THR A 107 -18.89 -23.97 18.93
CA THR A 107 -17.86 -24.05 17.87
C THR A 107 -17.95 -22.88 16.87
N ASN A 108 -19.13 -22.27 16.69
CA ASN A 108 -19.26 -21.05 15.87
C ASN A 108 -18.53 -19.87 16.52
N GLU A 109 -18.59 -19.74 17.85
CA GLU A 109 -17.82 -18.74 18.58
C GLU A 109 -16.30 -19.05 18.57
N GLU A 110 -15.91 -20.31 18.74
CA GLU A 110 -14.50 -20.72 18.62
C GLU A 110 -13.93 -20.38 17.23
N ALA A 111 -14.69 -20.65 16.17
CA ALA A 111 -14.32 -20.31 14.80
C ALA A 111 -14.20 -18.80 14.57
N ARG A 112 -15.06 -17.99 15.21
CA ARG A 112 -14.94 -16.53 15.14
C ARG A 112 -13.63 -16.06 15.76
N TYR A 113 -13.24 -16.57 16.94
CA TYR A 113 -11.97 -16.18 17.55
C TYR A 113 -10.77 -16.67 16.73
N TRP A 114 -10.82 -17.90 16.22
CA TRP A 114 -9.79 -18.41 15.32
C TRP A 114 -9.61 -17.50 14.09
N LEU A 115 -10.70 -17.05 13.47
CA LEU A 115 -10.63 -16.12 12.34
C LEU A 115 -10.01 -14.78 12.73
N ILE A 116 -10.39 -14.21 13.87
CA ILE A 116 -9.82 -12.94 14.35
C ILE A 116 -8.31 -13.08 14.57
N ASP A 117 -7.88 -14.18 15.17
CA ASP A 117 -6.46 -14.48 15.40
C ASP A 117 -5.71 -14.60 14.06
N GLN A 118 -6.26 -15.34 13.09
CA GLN A 118 -5.64 -15.49 11.77
C GLN A 118 -5.60 -14.18 10.96
N MET A 119 -6.67 -13.38 10.99
CA MET A 119 -6.68 -12.06 10.34
C MET A 119 -5.62 -11.14 10.96
N THR A 120 -5.47 -11.16 12.28
CA THR A 120 -4.45 -10.37 13.00
C THR A 120 -3.04 -10.84 12.66
N GLU A 121 -2.80 -12.15 12.69
CA GLU A 121 -1.50 -12.76 12.38
C GLU A 121 -1.08 -12.49 10.93
N TYR A 122 -1.96 -12.77 9.96
CA TYR A 122 -1.65 -12.60 8.54
C TYR A 122 -1.50 -11.14 8.13
N SER A 123 -2.16 -10.23 8.85
CA SER A 123 -1.98 -8.79 8.62
C SER A 123 -0.82 -8.18 9.38
N LYS A 124 -0.08 -8.97 10.18
CA LYS A 124 0.93 -8.47 11.13
C LYS A 124 0.37 -7.34 12.02
N GLY A 125 -0.91 -7.44 12.40
CA GLY A 125 -1.62 -6.45 13.22
C GLY A 125 -2.15 -5.22 12.49
N ARG A 126 -1.99 -5.10 11.16
CA ARG A 126 -2.48 -3.93 10.40
C ARG A 126 -4.00 -3.90 10.22
N ILE A 127 -4.66 -5.05 10.24
CA ILE A 127 -6.11 -5.10 10.00
C ILE A 127 -6.88 -4.66 11.25
N GLN A 128 -7.80 -3.73 11.07
CA GLN A 128 -8.71 -3.27 12.12
C GLN A 128 -9.95 -4.16 12.13
N ILE A 129 -10.20 -4.86 13.23
CA ILE A 129 -11.26 -5.88 13.30
C ILE A 129 -12.43 -5.38 14.15
N GLU A 130 -13.63 -5.43 13.57
CA GLU A 130 -14.91 -5.21 14.25
C GLU A 130 -15.76 -6.49 14.24
N VAL A 131 -16.31 -6.87 15.40
CA VAL A 131 -17.36 -7.89 15.50
C VAL A 131 -18.72 -7.20 15.54
N ASN A 132 -19.44 -7.27 14.43
CA ASN A 132 -20.63 -6.47 14.19
C ASN A 132 -21.95 -7.26 14.36
N GLY A 133 -22.95 -6.58 14.93
CA GLY A 133 -24.35 -7.04 14.94
C GLY A 133 -24.67 -8.16 15.93
N ASN A 134 -25.92 -8.63 15.87
CA ASN A 134 -26.40 -9.76 16.66
C ASN A 134 -25.77 -11.07 16.18
N PHE A 135 -25.59 -11.22 14.87
CA PHE A 135 -25.01 -12.43 14.29
C PHE A 135 -23.48 -12.46 14.38
N LYS A 136 -22.81 -11.42 14.90
CA LYS A 136 -21.35 -11.42 15.09
C LYS A 136 -20.60 -11.61 13.76
N ASN A 137 -21.00 -10.87 12.73
CA ASN A 137 -20.21 -10.77 11.51
C ASN A 137 -18.82 -10.22 11.87
N ILE A 138 -17.77 -10.66 11.18
CA ILE A 138 -16.42 -10.10 11.34
C ILE A 138 -16.19 -9.15 10.17
N ILE A 139 -15.81 -7.92 10.46
CA ILE A 139 -15.39 -6.92 9.48
C ILE A 139 -13.93 -6.62 9.76
N GLY A 140 -13.03 -7.12 8.91
CA GLY A 140 -11.62 -6.74 8.94
C GLY A 140 -11.38 -5.64 7.93
N ARG A 141 -11.06 -4.44 8.39
CA ARG A 141 -10.69 -3.30 7.56
C ARG A 141 -9.17 -3.21 7.46
N LEU A 142 -8.64 -3.42 6.26
CA LEU A 142 -7.26 -3.04 5.96
C LEU A 142 -7.28 -1.57 5.52
N PRO A 143 -6.69 -0.63 6.31
CA PRO A 143 -6.79 0.78 6.03
C PRO A 143 -5.99 1.17 4.77
N GLY A 144 -6.58 2.03 3.95
CA GLY A 144 -5.90 2.72 2.87
C GLY A 144 -5.17 3.98 3.36
N TYR A 145 -4.23 4.49 2.56
CA TYR A 145 -3.45 5.68 2.89
C TYR A 145 -4.15 6.99 2.51
N LEU A 146 -5.18 6.96 1.65
CA LEU A 146 -5.87 8.19 1.29
C LEU A 146 -6.67 8.73 2.48
N PRO A 147 -6.47 10.01 2.83
CA PRO A 147 -7.23 10.63 3.90
C PRO A 147 -8.71 10.64 3.54
N HIS A 148 -9.54 10.27 4.51
CA HIS A 148 -10.99 10.31 4.36
C HIS A 148 -11.62 10.77 5.66
N GLU A 149 -12.49 11.78 5.56
CA GLU A 149 -13.41 12.12 6.62
C GLU A 149 -14.73 11.35 6.41
N ASN A 150 -15.37 10.91 7.48
CA ASN A 150 -16.77 10.44 7.49
C ASN A 150 -17.18 9.35 6.45
N ASN A 151 -16.28 8.46 6.05
CA ASN A 151 -16.52 7.40 5.04
C ASN A 151 -16.79 7.92 3.61
N GLU A 152 -16.17 9.03 3.22
CA GLU A 152 -16.37 9.62 1.89
C GLU A 152 -15.72 8.83 0.74
N LEU A 153 -14.69 8.02 1.03
CA LEU A 153 -14.04 7.18 0.02
C LEU A 153 -14.76 5.83 -0.14
N PRO A 154 -14.91 5.34 -1.37
CA PRO A 154 -15.53 4.05 -1.62
C PRO A 154 -14.60 2.90 -1.20
N VAL A 155 -15.19 1.76 -0.83
CA VAL A 155 -14.43 0.60 -0.33
C VAL A 155 -14.51 -0.59 -1.28
N PHE A 156 -13.43 -1.37 -1.32
CA PHE A 156 -13.48 -2.73 -1.86
C PHE A 156 -13.95 -3.70 -0.78
N ILE A 157 -14.73 -4.71 -1.16
CA ILE A 157 -15.16 -5.76 -0.25
C ILE A 157 -14.81 -7.13 -0.83
N VAL A 158 -14.16 -7.97 -0.04
CA VAL A 158 -14.06 -9.41 -0.29
C VAL A 158 -14.73 -10.13 0.87
N SER A 159 -15.65 -11.05 0.57
CA SER A 159 -16.48 -11.64 1.60
C SER A 159 -16.76 -13.13 1.39
N ALA A 160 -17.02 -13.80 2.50
CA ALA A 160 -17.39 -15.22 2.58
C ALA A 160 -18.23 -15.41 3.85
N HIS A 161 -18.78 -16.60 4.08
CA HIS A 161 -19.47 -16.90 5.33
C HIS A 161 -18.72 -17.94 6.17
N TYR A 162 -18.75 -17.81 7.50
CA TYR A 162 -17.98 -18.67 8.39
C TYR A 162 -18.82 -19.73 9.12
N ASP A 163 -20.15 -19.62 9.10
CA ASP A 163 -21.05 -20.67 9.61
C ASP A 163 -21.16 -21.86 8.65
N THR A 164 -21.70 -22.96 9.15
CA THR A 164 -21.96 -24.17 8.34
C THR A 164 -23.39 -24.64 8.51
N ARG A 165 -23.82 -25.60 7.69
CA ARG A 165 -25.03 -26.37 7.98
C ARG A 165 -24.81 -27.29 9.18
N ASP A 166 -25.89 -27.66 9.84
CA ASP A 166 -25.87 -28.57 11.00
C ASP A 166 -25.09 -29.87 10.70
N GLY A 167 -24.08 -30.15 11.52
CA GLY A 167 -23.20 -31.31 11.41
C GLY A 167 -22.14 -31.26 10.31
N SER A 168 -22.13 -30.24 9.45
CA SER A 168 -21.16 -30.11 8.36
C SER A 168 -19.85 -29.43 8.84
N PRO A 169 -18.66 -30.01 8.58
CA PRO A 169 -17.38 -29.34 8.81
C PRO A 169 -17.14 -28.14 7.87
N GLY A 170 -17.81 -28.12 6.72
CA GLY A 170 -17.85 -26.98 5.81
C GLY A 170 -16.51 -26.62 5.19
N ALA A 171 -15.76 -27.60 4.67
CA ALA A 171 -14.50 -27.34 3.97
C ALA A 171 -14.73 -26.61 2.63
N ASN A 172 -15.67 -27.08 1.81
CA ASN A 172 -16.12 -26.39 0.62
C ASN A 172 -17.08 -25.24 0.99
N LYS A 173 -18.10 -25.52 1.81
CA LYS A 173 -19.11 -24.52 2.22
C LYS A 173 -18.98 -24.12 3.70
N ASP A 174 -18.31 -23.03 4.05
CA ASP A 174 -17.59 -22.11 3.17
C ASP A 174 -16.17 -21.80 3.66
N GLY A 175 -15.50 -22.83 4.17
CA GLY A 175 -14.07 -22.75 4.45
C GLY A 175 -13.22 -22.39 3.23
N SER A 176 -13.71 -22.71 2.03
CA SER A 176 -13.08 -22.31 0.77
C SER A 176 -13.13 -20.80 0.51
N GLY A 177 -14.29 -20.15 0.72
CA GLY A 177 -14.39 -18.69 0.67
C GLY A 177 -13.55 -18.01 1.76
N ILE A 178 -13.60 -18.52 2.99
CA ILE A 178 -12.77 -18.01 4.10
C ILE A 178 -11.28 -18.07 3.79
N ALA A 179 -10.82 -19.13 3.12
CA ALA A 179 -9.43 -19.23 2.68
C ALA A 179 -9.05 -18.19 1.63
N VAL A 180 -9.98 -17.74 0.77
CA VAL A 180 -9.76 -16.61 -0.14
C VAL A 180 -9.52 -15.32 0.64
N LEU A 181 -10.34 -15.03 1.66
CA LEU A 181 -10.19 -13.83 2.50
C LEU A 181 -8.82 -13.81 3.16
N LEU A 182 -8.45 -14.91 3.83
CA LEU A 182 -7.20 -14.97 4.58
C LEU A 182 -5.95 -14.93 3.69
N GLU A 183 -5.95 -15.58 2.52
CA GLU A 183 -4.85 -15.46 1.56
C GLU A 183 -4.68 -14.01 1.06
N LEU A 184 -5.79 -13.33 0.79
CA LEU A 184 -5.74 -11.94 0.35
C LEU A 184 -5.28 -11.02 1.49
N ILE A 185 -5.74 -11.20 2.72
CA ILE A 185 -5.25 -10.43 3.88
C ILE A 185 -3.73 -10.59 4.03
N ARG A 186 -3.22 -11.82 3.93
CA ARG A 186 -1.78 -12.11 4.05
C ARG A 186 -0.94 -11.34 3.05
N ILE A 187 -1.43 -11.16 1.82
CA ILE A 187 -0.69 -10.51 0.74
C ILE A 187 -0.93 -9.00 0.77
N PHE A 188 -2.18 -8.56 0.85
CA PHE A 188 -2.52 -7.14 0.78
C PHE A 188 -1.96 -6.37 1.97
N SER A 189 -1.78 -7.01 3.13
CA SER A 189 -1.17 -6.37 4.30
C SER A 189 0.34 -6.11 4.15
N THR A 190 0.98 -6.53 3.05
CA THR A 190 2.39 -6.16 2.75
C THR A 190 2.52 -4.93 1.86
N TYR A 191 1.41 -4.26 1.55
CA TYR A 191 1.36 -3.07 0.68
C TYR A 191 0.54 -1.96 1.33
N GLU A 192 0.73 -0.72 0.90
CA GLU A 192 -0.16 0.40 1.23
C GLU A 192 -1.07 0.71 0.06
N TRP A 193 -2.37 0.57 0.26
CA TRP A 193 -3.37 0.74 -0.78
C TRP A 193 -4.00 2.13 -0.68
N PRO A 194 -4.41 2.75 -1.79
CA PRO A 194 -5.09 4.05 -1.74
C PRO A 194 -6.42 3.97 -0.98
N LEU A 195 -7.22 2.93 -1.27
CA LEU A 195 -8.54 2.74 -0.68
C LEU A 195 -8.54 1.67 0.42
N ASP A 196 -9.51 1.79 1.32
CA ASP A 196 -9.82 0.75 2.29
C ASP A 196 -10.29 -0.54 1.61
N ILE A 197 -9.88 -1.67 2.20
CA ILE A 197 -10.34 -2.99 1.79
C ILE A 197 -11.01 -3.67 2.98
N LEU A 198 -12.29 -4.01 2.82
CA LEU A 198 -13.05 -4.74 3.82
C LEU A 198 -13.07 -6.23 3.51
N PHE A 199 -12.53 -7.01 4.44
CA PHE A 199 -12.63 -8.46 4.45
C PHE A 199 -13.75 -8.87 5.41
N ILE A 200 -14.88 -9.33 4.88
CA ILE A 200 -16.08 -9.59 5.67
C ILE A 200 -16.37 -11.09 5.76
N ALA A 201 -16.30 -11.64 6.97
CA ALA A 201 -16.76 -12.99 7.26
C ALA A 201 -18.18 -12.92 7.88
N PHE A 202 -19.19 -13.30 7.09
CA PHE A 202 -20.58 -13.31 7.51
C PHE A 202 -20.90 -14.51 8.40
N ASN A 203 -21.80 -14.32 9.36
CA ASN A 203 -22.39 -15.40 10.14
C ASN A 203 -23.88 -15.57 9.81
N GLY A 204 -24.43 -16.73 10.16
CA GLY A 204 -25.87 -16.98 10.03
C GLY A 204 -26.38 -16.98 8.60
N GLU A 205 -25.56 -17.42 7.63
CA GLU A 205 -26.03 -17.84 6.30
C GLU A 205 -27.16 -18.85 6.50
N HIS A 206 -26.91 -19.87 7.33
CA HIS A 206 -27.80 -21.01 7.52
C HIS A 206 -28.79 -20.86 8.69
N ALA A 207 -28.89 -19.66 9.27
CA ALA A 207 -29.80 -19.36 10.36
C ALA A 207 -31.28 -19.46 9.95
N MET A 208 -32.19 -19.45 10.94
CA MET A 208 -33.63 -19.55 10.74
C MET A 208 -34.18 -18.36 9.93
N GLY A 209 -34.29 -18.54 8.61
CA GLY A 209 -34.72 -17.51 7.68
C GLY A 209 -33.72 -17.23 6.54
N GLY A 210 -32.50 -17.76 6.65
CA GLY A 210 -31.42 -17.62 5.67
C GLY A 210 -30.77 -16.22 5.70
N LEU A 211 -29.45 -16.18 5.53
CA LEU A 211 -28.67 -14.98 5.23
C LEU A 211 -28.84 -13.84 6.26
N LEU A 212 -29.07 -14.17 7.54
CA LEU A 212 -29.48 -13.15 8.51
C LEU A 212 -28.35 -12.19 8.90
N GLY A 213 -27.10 -12.65 8.93
CA GLY A 213 -25.96 -11.77 9.21
C GLY A 213 -25.70 -10.77 8.08
N SER A 214 -25.73 -11.20 6.82
CA SER A 214 -25.58 -10.30 5.67
C SER A 214 -26.78 -9.37 5.51
N LYS A 215 -27.98 -9.82 5.85
CA LYS A 215 -29.17 -8.96 5.95
C LYS A 215 -29.02 -7.86 6.98
N GLU A 216 -28.50 -8.19 8.17
CA GLU A 216 -28.26 -7.22 9.23
C GLU A 216 -27.19 -6.21 8.81
N LEU A 217 -26.05 -6.68 8.28
CA LEU A 217 -24.93 -5.81 7.94
C LEU A 217 -25.23 -4.88 6.77
N SER A 218 -25.85 -5.39 5.71
CA SER A 218 -26.19 -4.57 4.54
C SER A 218 -27.21 -3.45 4.87
N ASN A 219 -28.08 -3.62 5.89
CA ASN A 219 -28.89 -2.53 6.41
C ASN A 219 -28.05 -1.44 7.07
N GLN A 220 -27.01 -1.83 7.82
CA GLN A 220 -26.13 -0.88 8.48
C GLN A 220 -25.31 -0.11 7.45
N PHE A 221 -24.77 -0.78 6.44
CA PHE A 221 -24.05 -0.16 5.33
C PHE A 221 -24.92 0.88 4.61
N LEU A 222 -26.17 0.53 4.30
CA LEU A 222 -27.12 1.47 3.69
C LEU A 222 -27.41 2.69 4.58
N LEU A 223 -27.52 2.51 5.89
CA LEU A 223 -27.77 3.60 6.85
C LEU A 223 -26.55 4.48 7.11
N ALA A 224 -25.35 3.91 6.99
CA ALA A 224 -24.08 4.59 7.13
C ALA A 224 -23.59 5.21 5.81
N GLU A 225 -24.36 5.06 4.73
CA GLU A 225 -24.05 5.58 3.39
C GLU A 225 -22.66 5.13 2.89
N ILE A 226 -22.24 3.91 3.24
CA ILE A 226 -20.96 3.35 2.79
C ILE A 226 -21.05 3.09 1.29
N ASP A 227 -20.17 3.73 0.51
CA ASP A 227 -20.05 3.48 -0.91
C ASP A 227 -19.19 2.23 -1.18
N ILE A 228 -19.68 1.35 -2.06
CA ILE A 228 -19.05 0.06 -2.36
C ILE A 228 -18.57 0.12 -3.80
N LEU A 229 -17.27 0.27 -3.98
CA LEU A 229 -16.64 0.29 -5.29
C LEU A 229 -16.84 -1.05 -6.00
N ALA A 230 -16.53 -2.15 -5.31
CA ALA A 230 -16.90 -3.50 -5.72
C ALA A 230 -16.92 -4.48 -4.54
N MET A 231 -17.86 -5.42 -4.54
CA MET A 231 -17.95 -6.51 -3.59
C MET A 231 -17.80 -7.87 -4.29
N TYR A 232 -16.76 -8.62 -3.94
CA TYR A 232 -16.56 -10.01 -4.35
C TYR A 232 -16.95 -10.95 -3.21
N ASN A 233 -18.16 -11.52 -3.29
CA ASN A 233 -18.57 -12.62 -2.41
C ASN A 233 -18.07 -13.94 -2.97
N VAL A 234 -17.45 -14.78 -2.15
CA VAL A 234 -17.02 -16.13 -2.53
C VAL A 234 -17.82 -17.11 -1.68
N ASP A 235 -18.49 -18.06 -2.31
CA ASP A 235 -19.24 -19.11 -1.63
C ASP A 235 -19.05 -20.42 -2.39
N THR A 236 -18.48 -21.42 -1.74
CA THR A 236 -18.35 -22.80 -2.27
C THR A 236 -17.55 -22.85 -3.58
N ILE A 237 -16.23 -23.05 -3.51
CA ILE A 237 -15.34 -22.92 -4.69
C ILE A 237 -14.33 -24.08 -4.90
N LEU A 238 -14.61 -25.29 -4.42
CA LEU A 238 -13.71 -26.43 -4.54
C LEU A 238 -14.09 -27.47 -5.60
N ARG A 239 -15.30 -27.46 -6.16
CA ARG A 239 -15.66 -28.42 -7.22
C ARG A 239 -15.85 -27.73 -8.55
N GLN A 240 -15.69 -28.50 -9.61
CA GLN A 240 -16.03 -28.07 -10.96
C GLN A 240 -16.98 -29.07 -11.59
N TYR A 241 -17.79 -28.60 -12.53
CA TYR A 241 -18.51 -29.52 -13.38
C TYR A 241 -17.50 -30.32 -14.23
N ARG A 242 -17.62 -31.65 -14.20
CA ARG A 242 -16.65 -32.56 -14.83
C ARG A 242 -16.50 -32.33 -16.35
N TYR A 243 -17.53 -31.80 -16.98
CA TYR A 243 -17.59 -31.50 -18.40
C TYR A 243 -17.70 -30.00 -18.68
N ALA A 244 -17.33 -29.15 -17.71
CA ALA A 244 -17.20 -27.72 -17.96
C ALA A 244 -16.15 -27.50 -19.04
N ASP A 245 -16.42 -26.56 -19.94
CA ASP A 245 -15.39 -26.03 -20.83
C ASP A 245 -14.28 -25.38 -19.98
N PRO A 246 -13.06 -25.22 -20.53
CA PRO A 246 -11.92 -24.71 -19.79
C PRO A 246 -12.23 -23.42 -19.00
N ASP A 247 -12.98 -22.52 -19.60
CA ASP A 247 -13.41 -21.19 -19.13
C ASP A 247 -14.68 -21.18 -18.29
N GLU A 248 -15.24 -22.36 -17.95
CA GLU A 248 -16.48 -22.46 -17.16
C GLU A 248 -16.28 -23.21 -15.84
N LYS A 249 -15.06 -23.28 -15.33
CA LYS A 249 -14.77 -24.00 -14.08
C LYS A 249 -15.16 -23.19 -12.84
N ILE A 250 -15.09 -21.87 -12.94
CA ILE A 250 -15.49 -20.90 -11.91
C ILE A 250 -16.58 -20.01 -12.50
N LEU A 251 -17.68 -19.85 -11.78
CA LEU A 251 -18.78 -18.99 -12.18
C LEU A 251 -18.69 -17.68 -11.40
N LEU A 252 -18.61 -16.55 -12.09
CA LEU A 252 -18.59 -15.22 -11.48
C LEU A 252 -19.86 -14.47 -11.86
N ALA A 253 -20.86 -14.56 -11.00
CA ALA A 253 -22.14 -13.88 -11.19
C ALA A 253 -22.03 -12.39 -10.83
N TYR A 254 -22.76 -11.52 -11.53
CA TYR A 254 -22.75 -10.07 -11.27
C TYR A 254 -24.14 -9.44 -11.41
N ASN A 255 -24.45 -8.40 -10.63
CA ASN A 255 -25.63 -7.56 -10.88
C ASN A 255 -25.31 -6.47 -11.92
N ILE A 256 -26.32 -5.75 -12.42
CA ILE A 256 -26.22 -4.89 -13.60
C ILE A 256 -25.03 -3.90 -13.58
N GLY A 257 -24.71 -3.29 -12.43
CA GLY A 257 -23.57 -2.36 -12.32
C GLY A 257 -22.20 -3.04 -12.23
N ALA A 258 -22.15 -4.31 -11.85
CA ALA A 258 -20.90 -5.05 -11.64
C ALA A 258 -20.31 -5.70 -12.91
N ARG A 259 -20.86 -5.44 -14.09
CA ARG A 259 -20.38 -6.07 -15.34
C ARG A 259 -18.89 -5.79 -15.58
N TYR A 260 -18.48 -4.53 -15.44
CA TYR A 260 -17.08 -4.12 -15.59
C TYR A 260 -16.15 -4.93 -14.67
N TRP A 261 -16.50 -5.02 -13.38
CA TRP A 261 -15.72 -5.75 -12.37
C TRP A 261 -15.61 -7.26 -12.67
N ALA A 262 -16.65 -7.85 -13.24
CA ALA A 262 -16.65 -9.26 -13.64
C ALA A 262 -15.74 -9.47 -14.85
N GLU A 263 -15.81 -8.58 -15.83
CA GLU A 263 -14.99 -8.60 -17.03
C GLU A 263 -13.51 -8.35 -16.72
N LEU A 264 -13.22 -7.42 -15.79
CA LEU A 264 -11.88 -7.19 -15.27
C LEU A 264 -11.32 -8.44 -14.58
N ALA A 265 -12.09 -9.04 -13.67
CA ALA A 265 -11.70 -10.28 -12.99
C ALA A 265 -11.44 -11.44 -13.94
N LYS A 266 -12.32 -11.65 -14.94
CA LYS A 266 -12.06 -12.62 -16.01
C LYS A 266 -10.77 -12.29 -16.76
N THR A 267 -10.55 -11.02 -17.11
CA THR A 267 -9.35 -10.59 -17.82
C THR A 267 -8.08 -10.90 -17.02
N MET A 268 -8.07 -10.60 -15.71
CA MET A 268 -6.93 -10.92 -14.84
C MET A 268 -6.69 -12.43 -14.74
N GLY A 269 -7.75 -13.23 -14.58
CA GLY A 269 -7.66 -14.70 -14.57
C GLY A 269 -7.20 -15.28 -15.92
N ASN A 270 -7.43 -14.59 -17.02
CA ASN A 270 -7.02 -15.03 -18.35
C ASN A 270 -5.59 -14.62 -18.67
N TYR A 271 -5.16 -13.47 -18.19
CA TYR A 271 -3.83 -12.92 -18.48
C TYR A 271 -2.76 -13.61 -17.63
N TYR A 272 -3.06 -13.86 -16.36
CA TYR A 272 -2.09 -14.42 -15.42
C TYR A 272 -2.38 -15.88 -15.06
N GLY A 273 -3.58 -16.38 -15.38
CA GLY A 273 -4.06 -17.71 -15.02
C GLY A 273 -4.32 -18.63 -16.20
N THR A 274 -5.30 -19.52 -16.03
CA THR A 274 -5.61 -20.60 -16.98
C THR A 274 -7.00 -20.52 -17.61
N ASP A 275 -7.55 -19.31 -17.73
CA ASP A 275 -8.85 -19.02 -18.37
C ASP A 275 -9.94 -19.96 -17.86
N MET A 276 -10.33 -19.77 -16.59
CA MET A 276 -11.26 -20.65 -15.88
C MET A 276 -12.61 -20.01 -15.57
N VAL A 277 -12.75 -18.71 -15.83
CA VAL A 277 -13.83 -17.87 -15.29
C VAL A 277 -14.89 -17.60 -16.35
N LYS A 278 -16.11 -18.06 -16.06
CA LYS A 278 -17.31 -17.68 -16.79
C LYS A 278 -18.05 -16.62 -16.00
N ILE A 279 -18.18 -15.44 -16.61
CA ILE A 279 -19.03 -14.38 -16.08
C ILE A 279 -20.48 -14.60 -16.52
N LEU A 280 -21.44 -14.27 -15.67
CA LEU A 280 -22.85 -14.38 -15.98
C LEU A 280 -23.67 -13.34 -15.21
N PRO A 281 -24.73 -12.77 -15.80
CA PRO A 281 -25.61 -11.87 -15.07
C PRO A 281 -26.34 -12.62 -13.95
N ALA A 282 -26.69 -11.91 -12.88
CA ALA A 282 -27.39 -12.45 -11.72
C ALA A 282 -28.72 -13.16 -12.07
N SER A 283 -29.38 -12.74 -13.16
CA SER A 283 -30.60 -13.39 -13.67
C SER A 283 -30.38 -14.84 -14.11
N ASP A 284 -29.15 -15.17 -14.48
CA ASP A 284 -28.76 -16.46 -15.06
C ASP A 284 -28.00 -17.33 -14.05
N ALA A 285 -27.84 -16.85 -12.81
CA ALA A 285 -27.11 -17.50 -11.72
C ALA A 285 -28.09 -18.04 -10.65
N PRO A 286 -28.46 -19.33 -10.66
CA PRO A 286 -29.44 -19.88 -9.72
C PRO A 286 -29.04 -19.82 -8.24
N PHE A 287 -27.74 -19.72 -7.98
CA PHE A 287 -27.15 -19.58 -6.64
C PHE A 287 -27.11 -18.12 -6.14
N TRP A 288 -27.47 -17.14 -6.98
CA TRP A 288 -27.34 -15.71 -6.64
C TRP A 288 -28.05 -15.33 -5.34
N SER A 289 -29.27 -15.85 -5.13
CA SER A 289 -30.10 -15.55 -3.96
C SER A 289 -29.80 -16.44 -2.74
N SER A 290 -28.83 -17.34 -2.83
CA SER A 290 -28.50 -18.28 -1.75
C SER A 290 -27.23 -17.91 -0.98
N SER A 291 -26.64 -16.74 -1.21
CA SER A 291 -25.42 -16.31 -0.54
C SER A 291 -25.49 -14.83 -0.12
N SER A 292 -24.48 -14.38 0.63
CA SER A 292 -24.46 -13.11 1.34
C SER A 292 -24.50 -11.87 0.44
N ASN A 293 -24.05 -12.00 -0.81
CA ASN A 293 -24.16 -10.98 -1.85
C ASN A 293 -25.61 -10.50 -2.08
N TYR A 294 -26.59 -11.39 -1.94
CA TYR A 294 -27.99 -11.14 -2.32
C TYR A 294 -28.57 -9.91 -1.62
N HIS A 295 -28.34 -9.79 -0.31
CA HIS A 295 -28.93 -8.73 0.50
C HIS A 295 -28.31 -7.35 0.25
N PHE A 296 -27.06 -7.29 -0.19
CA PHE A 296 -26.46 -6.05 -0.68
C PHE A 296 -27.11 -5.64 -2.00
N ALA A 297 -27.20 -6.54 -2.97
CA ALA A 297 -27.85 -6.26 -4.25
C ALA A 297 -29.34 -5.86 -4.09
N GLU A 298 -30.08 -6.53 -3.18
CA GLU A 298 -31.49 -6.20 -2.86
C GLU A 298 -31.66 -4.77 -2.33
N ARG A 299 -30.63 -4.22 -1.66
CA ARG A 299 -30.63 -2.85 -1.10
C ARG A 299 -30.21 -1.78 -2.09
N GLY A 300 -29.85 -2.16 -3.31
CA GLY A 300 -29.55 -1.24 -4.39
C GLY A 300 -28.05 -0.97 -4.61
N PHE A 301 -27.15 -1.66 -3.90
CA PHE A 301 -25.72 -1.60 -4.22
C PHE A 301 -25.47 -2.17 -5.62
N GLN A 302 -24.75 -1.44 -6.48
CA GLN A 302 -24.67 -1.71 -7.92
C GLN A 302 -23.51 -2.61 -8.32
N ASN A 303 -22.45 -2.68 -7.52
CA ASN A 303 -21.18 -3.35 -7.88
C ASN A 303 -20.96 -4.65 -7.09
N ILE A 304 -21.93 -5.56 -7.16
CA ILE A 304 -21.92 -6.82 -6.40
C ILE A 304 -21.62 -8.01 -7.31
N LEU A 305 -20.67 -8.84 -6.89
CA LEU A 305 -20.25 -10.07 -7.55
C LEU A 305 -20.35 -11.26 -6.60
N SER A 306 -20.57 -12.45 -7.18
CA SER A 306 -20.52 -13.72 -6.44
C SER A 306 -19.77 -14.77 -7.24
N ALA A 307 -18.61 -15.19 -6.74
CA ALA A 307 -17.87 -16.34 -7.22
C ALA A 307 -18.47 -17.63 -6.63
N TYR A 308 -18.66 -18.63 -7.48
CA TYR A 308 -19.24 -19.91 -7.12
C TYR A 308 -18.65 -21.03 -7.99
N GLU A 309 -18.61 -22.25 -7.47
CA GLU A 309 -18.19 -23.40 -8.26
C GLU A 309 -19.14 -23.71 -9.42
N SER A 310 -18.60 -24.14 -10.57
CA SER A 310 -19.46 -24.66 -11.65
C SER A 310 -20.05 -26.04 -11.35
N GLY A 311 -19.51 -26.73 -10.34
CA GLY A 311 -19.97 -28.03 -9.87
C GLY A 311 -21.32 -28.02 -9.14
N TYR A 312 -21.87 -26.85 -8.83
CA TYR A 312 -22.98 -26.66 -7.89
C TYR A 312 -24.22 -27.53 -8.17
N MET A 313 -24.60 -27.76 -9.43
CA MET A 313 -25.78 -28.57 -9.78
C MET A 313 -25.65 -30.04 -9.35
N ASN A 314 -24.43 -30.53 -9.20
CA ASN A 314 -24.11 -31.91 -8.82
C ASN A 314 -23.30 -31.97 -7.53
N ASP A 315 -23.33 -30.92 -6.70
CA ASP A 315 -22.70 -30.93 -5.39
C ASP A 315 -23.65 -31.49 -4.32
N TYR A 316 -23.45 -32.77 -4.04
CA TYR A 316 -24.11 -33.50 -2.96
C TYR A 316 -23.24 -33.56 -1.68
N ILE A 317 -22.05 -32.96 -1.70
CA ILE A 317 -21.10 -32.93 -0.59
C ILE A 317 -21.32 -31.66 0.24
N SER A 318 -21.44 -30.50 -0.42
CA SER A 318 -21.60 -29.18 0.22
C SER A 318 -22.68 -29.18 1.29
N GLY A 319 -22.32 -28.71 2.48
CA GLY A 319 -23.23 -28.60 3.62
C GLY A 319 -23.65 -29.93 4.25
N THR A 320 -22.94 -31.03 3.97
CA THR A 320 -23.13 -32.33 4.62
C THR A 320 -21.95 -32.68 5.55
N VAL A 321 -22.07 -33.76 6.32
CA VAL A 321 -20.96 -34.31 7.14
C VAL A 321 -19.76 -34.78 6.30
N SER A 322 -19.95 -34.96 4.98
CA SER A 322 -18.88 -35.36 4.05
C SER A 322 -18.10 -34.16 3.50
N ASP A 323 -18.48 -32.94 3.85
CA ASP A 323 -17.80 -31.71 3.46
C ASP A 323 -16.51 -31.50 4.27
N ILE A 324 -15.55 -32.40 4.06
CA ILE A 324 -14.25 -32.44 4.73
C ILE A 324 -13.13 -32.08 3.75
N TRP A 325 -12.06 -31.46 4.22
CA TRP A 325 -10.97 -30.99 3.37
C TRP A 325 -10.28 -32.11 2.56
N SER A 326 -10.23 -33.34 3.09
CA SER A 326 -9.48 -34.46 2.49
C SER A 326 -10.20 -35.17 1.33
N ARG A 327 -11.30 -34.60 0.80
CA ARG A 327 -12.04 -35.15 -0.34
C ARG A 327 -11.20 -35.12 -1.62
N ASN A 328 -11.18 -36.24 -2.34
CA ASN A 328 -10.46 -36.31 -3.63
C ASN A 328 -11.21 -35.63 -4.78
N GLU A 329 -12.49 -35.28 -4.57
CA GLU A 329 -13.30 -34.55 -5.54
C GLU A 329 -13.08 -33.03 -5.48
N PHE A 330 -12.36 -32.53 -4.47
CA PHE A 330 -12.02 -31.13 -4.34
C PHE A 330 -10.78 -30.77 -5.15
N SER A 331 -10.88 -29.64 -5.86
CA SER A 331 -9.83 -29.00 -6.62
C SER A 331 -9.51 -27.65 -5.97
N TYR A 332 -8.53 -27.66 -5.08
CA TYR A 332 -8.04 -26.45 -4.41
C TYR A 332 -7.46 -25.41 -5.36
N TYR A 333 -7.11 -25.84 -6.57
CA TYR A 333 -6.69 -24.92 -7.62
C TYR A 333 -7.80 -23.91 -7.99
N LEU A 334 -9.08 -24.29 -7.93
CA LEU A 334 -10.19 -23.38 -8.19
C LEU A 334 -10.23 -22.22 -7.19
N GLY A 335 -10.08 -22.54 -5.91
CA GLY A 335 -10.04 -21.54 -4.84
C GLY A 335 -8.81 -20.65 -4.90
N ARG A 336 -7.63 -21.23 -5.18
CA ARG A 336 -6.40 -20.46 -5.43
C ARG A 336 -6.58 -19.47 -6.59
N GLU A 337 -7.09 -19.93 -7.73
CA GLU A 337 -7.31 -19.06 -8.89
C GLU A 337 -8.36 -17.99 -8.60
N THR A 338 -9.39 -18.31 -7.80
CA THR A 338 -10.39 -17.34 -7.35
C THR A 338 -9.77 -16.22 -6.51
N ALA A 339 -8.93 -16.55 -5.53
CA ALA A 339 -8.20 -15.55 -4.79
C ALA A 339 -7.28 -14.72 -5.70
N ALA A 340 -6.59 -15.37 -6.65
CA ALA A 340 -5.65 -14.71 -7.54
C ALA A 340 -6.30 -13.70 -8.49
N PHE A 341 -7.40 -14.04 -9.17
CA PHE A 341 -8.02 -13.08 -10.07
C PHE A 341 -8.76 -11.96 -9.32
N ILE A 342 -9.30 -12.22 -8.12
CA ILE A 342 -9.91 -11.17 -7.28
C ILE A 342 -8.81 -10.20 -6.84
N GLY A 343 -7.72 -10.73 -6.25
CA GLY A 343 -6.60 -9.92 -5.80
C GLY A 343 -5.97 -9.10 -6.93
N ALA A 344 -5.75 -9.71 -8.09
CA ALA A 344 -5.23 -9.00 -9.27
C ALA A 344 -6.19 -7.90 -9.76
N SER A 345 -7.51 -8.08 -9.65
CA SER A 345 -8.49 -7.05 -10.05
C SER A 345 -8.45 -5.84 -9.11
N LEU A 346 -8.41 -6.08 -7.80
CA LEU A 346 -8.26 -5.04 -6.79
C LEU A 346 -6.95 -4.28 -7.01
N ALA A 347 -5.85 -5.01 -7.19
CA ALA A 347 -4.54 -4.43 -7.41
C ALA A 347 -4.49 -3.60 -8.69
N PHE A 348 -4.93 -4.14 -9.82
CA PHE A 348 -4.99 -3.41 -11.09
C PHE A 348 -5.75 -2.09 -10.97
N SER A 349 -6.88 -2.12 -10.25
CA SER A 349 -7.73 -0.94 -10.06
C SER A 349 -6.99 0.12 -9.25
N MET A 350 -6.39 -0.26 -8.12
CA MET A 350 -5.71 0.66 -7.20
C MET A 350 -4.31 1.10 -7.67
N SER A 351 -3.72 0.41 -8.65
CA SER A 351 -2.35 0.61 -9.16
C SER A 351 -2.15 1.81 -10.10
N ARG A 352 -3.14 2.66 -10.27
CA ARG A 352 -3.12 3.71 -11.30
C ARG A 352 -2.34 4.94 -10.85
N ALA A 353 -1.85 5.72 -11.81
CA ALA A 353 -1.30 7.06 -11.57
C ALA A 353 -1.93 8.09 -12.49
N TYR A 354 -2.02 9.30 -11.96
CA TYR A 354 -2.26 10.49 -12.76
C TYR A 354 -1.30 10.57 -13.95
N GLY A 355 -1.85 10.94 -15.10
CA GLY A 355 -1.14 11.04 -16.37
C GLY A 355 -0.93 9.71 -17.10
N GLN A 356 -1.40 8.58 -16.54
CA GLN A 356 -1.26 7.26 -17.16
C GLN A 356 -2.62 6.61 -17.43
N LYS A 357 -2.80 6.15 -18.66
CA LYS A 357 -3.96 5.35 -19.06
C LYS A 357 -3.85 3.93 -18.50
N SER A 358 -4.98 3.24 -18.39
CA SER A 358 -5.00 1.81 -18.13
C SER A 358 -4.26 1.08 -19.25
N GLN A 359 -3.31 0.21 -18.88
CA GLN A 359 -2.51 -0.56 -19.82
C GLN A 359 -2.68 -2.07 -19.58
N LEU A 360 -2.89 -2.80 -20.67
CA LEU A 360 -2.94 -4.25 -20.72
C LEU A 360 -1.82 -4.75 -21.63
N PHE A 361 -0.97 -5.63 -21.08
CA PHE A 361 0.15 -6.23 -21.80
C PHE A 361 0.09 -7.75 -21.72
N ASP A 362 0.24 -8.42 -22.85
CA ASP A 362 0.25 -9.89 -22.91
C ASP A 362 1.10 -10.40 -24.10
N VAL A 363 1.73 -11.55 -23.91
CA VAL A 363 2.63 -12.21 -24.87
C VAL A 363 2.14 -13.61 -25.15
N ARG A 364 1.85 -13.92 -26.43
CA ARG A 364 1.35 -15.23 -26.84
C ARG A 364 2.08 -15.79 -28.04
N THR A 365 2.14 -17.13 -28.10
CA THR A 365 2.49 -17.86 -29.32
C THR A 365 1.26 -18.54 -29.90
N ILE A 366 0.87 -18.14 -31.10
CA ILE A 366 -0.32 -18.59 -31.79
C ILE A 366 0.08 -19.63 -32.84
N SER A 367 -0.44 -20.85 -32.70
CA SER A 367 -0.21 -21.92 -33.68
C SER A 367 -0.91 -21.64 -35.00
N THR A 368 -0.40 -22.22 -36.09
CA THR A 368 -0.94 -22.02 -37.44
C THR A 368 -2.44 -22.34 -37.51
N GLY A 369 -3.26 -21.40 -38.00
CA GLY A 369 -4.71 -21.58 -38.14
C GLY A 369 -5.52 -21.46 -36.86
N PHE A 370 -4.88 -21.05 -35.75
CA PHE A 370 -5.56 -20.73 -34.49
C PHE A 370 -5.57 -19.22 -34.26
N SER A 371 -6.39 -18.81 -33.29
CA SER A 371 -6.54 -17.42 -32.88
C SER A 371 -6.28 -17.28 -31.38
N SER A 372 -5.95 -16.08 -30.94
CA SER A 372 -5.95 -15.69 -29.53
C SER A 372 -6.91 -14.53 -29.32
N VAL A 373 -7.63 -14.54 -28.20
CA VAL A 373 -8.55 -13.47 -27.82
C VAL A 373 -7.99 -12.73 -26.62
N PHE A 374 -8.00 -11.41 -26.70
CA PHE A 374 -7.64 -10.49 -25.63
C PHE A 374 -8.87 -9.65 -25.30
N TYR A 375 -9.14 -9.50 -24.01
CA TYR A 375 -10.32 -8.81 -23.50
C TYR A 375 -9.93 -7.42 -23.00
N ILE A 376 -10.75 -6.42 -23.30
CA ILE A 376 -10.52 -5.00 -22.99
C ILE A 376 -11.77 -4.44 -22.28
N PRO A 377 -11.74 -4.25 -20.95
CA PRO A 377 -12.90 -3.82 -20.19
C PRO A 377 -13.05 -2.30 -20.23
N ILE A 378 -14.04 -1.79 -20.98
CA ILE A 378 -14.29 -0.35 -21.12
C ILE A 378 -15.39 0.09 -20.14
N SER A 379 -15.08 1.04 -19.26
CA SER A 379 -16.03 1.62 -18.30
C SER A 379 -16.52 3.03 -18.66
N THR A 380 -15.83 3.72 -19.57
CA THR A 380 -16.15 5.09 -20.00
C THR A 380 -15.79 5.28 -21.47
N PRO A 381 -16.43 6.21 -22.20
CA PRO A 381 -16.02 6.56 -23.55
C PRO A 381 -14.54 6.90 -23.65
N THR A 382 -13.79 6.14 -24.42
CA THR A 382 -12.33 6.25 -24.52
C THR A 382 -11.81 5.87 -25.91
N THR A 383 -10.53 6.08 -26.16
CA THR A 383 -9.85 5.54 -27.34
C THR A 383 -9.05 4.31 -26.95
N ILE A 384 -9.46 3.15 -27.45
CA ILE A 384 -8.65 1.93 -27.41
C ILE A 384 -7.49 2.12 -28.39
N SER A 385 -6.26 2.07 -27.90
CA SER A 385 -5.04 2.11 -28.70
C SER A 385 -4.34 0.76 -28.62
N ILE A 386 -4.10 0.13 -29.77
CA ILE A 386 -3.48 -1.19 -29.84
C ILE A 386 -2.15 -1.06 -30.56
N SER A 387 -1.08 -1.46 -29.88
CA SER A 387 0.25 -1.62 -30.45
C SER A 387 0.71 -3.05 -30.28
N SER A 388 1.47 -3.57 -31.23
CA SER A 388 1.98 -4.93 -31.14
C SER A 388 3.29 -5.09 -31.90
N ARG A 389 4.15 -5.99 -31.42
CA ARG A 389 5.16 -6.64 -32.25
C ARG A 389 4.74 -8.08 -32.50
N TRP A 390 5.04 -8.58 -33.69
CA TRP A 390 4.72 -9.96 -34.06
C TRP A 390 5.81 -10.58 -34.91
N TYR A 391 6.04 -11.87 -34.78
CA TYR A 391 7.13 -12.54 -35.48
C TYR A 391 6.80 -13.98 -35.83
N GLY A 392 7.45 -14.49 -36.89
CA GLY A 392 7.27 -15.86 -37.37
C GLY A 392 6.38 -15.99 -38.62
N SER A 393 5.18 -15.38 -38.63
CA SER A 393 4.24 -15.50 -39.76
C SER A 393 3.27 -14.31 -39.91
N SER A 394 2.33 -14.44 -40.84
CA SER A 394 1.25 -13.46 -41.08
C SER A 394 0.23 -13.47 -39.94
N VAL A 395 -0.27 -12.28 -39.58
CA VAL A 395 -1.21 -12.08 -38.49
C VAL A 395 -2.36 -11.17 -38.93
N ASN A 396 -3.53 -11.41 -38.37
CA ASN A 396 -4.71 -10.56 -38.55
C ASN A 396 -5.26 -10.14 -37.18
N PHE A 397 -5.43 -8.84 -36.96
CA PHE A 397 -6.01 -8.28 -35.75
C PHE A 397 -7.43 -7.84 -36.04
N SER A 398 -8.40 -8.27 -35.23
CA SER A 398 -9.81 -7.92 -35.38
C SER A 398 -10.37 -7.42 -34.05
N LEU A 399 -10.97 -6.23 -34.03
CA LEU A 399 -11.60 -5.68 -32.83
C LEU A 399 -13.12 -5.85 -32.90
N ILE A 400 -13.71 -6.43 -31.86
CA ILE A 400 -15.14 -6.68 -31.71
C ILE A 400 -15.65 -5.91 -30.50
N ASN A 401 -16.85 -5.33 -30.60
CA ASN A 401 -17.47 -4.60 -29.49
C ASN A 401 -18.27 -5.52 -28.55
N PRO A 402 -18.77 -5.00 -27.40
CA PRO A 402 -19.53 -5.79 -26.43
C PRO A 402 -20.87 -6.37 -26.94
N ASN A 403 -21.28 -6.07 -28.17
CA ASN A 403 -22.49 -6.57 -28.84
C ASN A 403 -22.16 -7.53 -29.99
N ASP A 404 -20.95 -8.12 -29.99
CA ASP A 404 -20.46 -9.06 -31.01
C ASP A 404 -20.35 -8.48 -32.43
N ILE A 405 -20.23 -7.15 -32.56
CA ILE A 405 -20.07 -6.48 -33.85
C ILE A 405 -18.58 -6.28 -34.14
N LEU A 406 -18.11 -6.82 -35.26
CA LEU A 406 -16.78 -6.55 -35.79
C LEU A 406 -16.64 -5.06 -36.17
N LEU A 407 -15.70 -4.38 -35.55
CA LEU A 407 -15.47 -2.94 -35.71
C LEU A 407 -14.34 -2.62 -36.68
N ASN A 408 -13.23 -3.35 -36.58
CA ASN A 408 -12.03 -3.09 -37.37
C ASN A 408 -11.22 -4.37 -37.57
N THR A 409 -10.48 -4.45 -38.68
CA THR A 409 -9.56 -5.54 -38.99
C THR A 409 -8.29 -5.01 -39.65
N SER A 410 -7.12 -5.38 -39.12
CA SER A 410 -5.79 -5.02 -39.63
C SER A 410 -4.98 -6.28 -39.94
N MET A 411 -4.58 -6.46 -41.20
CA MET A 411 -3.84 -7.64 -41.66
C MET A 411 -2.38 -7.31 -41.98
N TYR A 412 -1.46 -8.15 -41.51
CA TYR A 412 -0.02 -8.02 -41.75
C TYR A 412 0.56 -9.32 -42.27
N THR A 413 1.26 -9.26 -43.40
CA THR A 413 1.83 -10.43 -44.09
C THR A 413 3.32 -10.64 -43.85
N THR A 414 3.97 -9.68 -43.18
CA THR A 414 5.38 -9.73 -42.80
C THR A 414 5.49 -9.58 -41.29
N GLY A 415 6.40 -10.32 -40.66
CA GLY A 415 6.72 -10.15 -39.25
C GLY A 415 7.32 -8.77 -38.97
N ASN A 416 7.06 -8.25 -37.77
CA ASN A 416 7.61 -7.02 -37.23
C ASN A 416 8.14 -7.26 -35.79
N PRO A 417 9.34 -7.86 -35.63
CA PRO A 417 9.83 -8.36 -34.35
C PRO A 417 10.49 -7.31 -33.45
N TRP A 418 10.79 -6.12 -33.98
CA TRP A 418 11.73 -5.20 -33.35
C TRP A 418 11.06 -4.33 -32.29
N GLU A 419 10.13 -3.47 -32.72
CA GLU A 419 9.48 -2.48 -31.88
C GLU A 419 7.96 -2.66 -31.91
N PRO A 420 7.27 -2.49 -30.77
CA PRO A 420 5.81 -2.38 -30.76
C PRO A 420 5.36 -1.33 -31.76
N THR A 421 4.52 -1.72 -32.70
CA THR A 421 4.03 -0.85 -33.77
C THR A 421 2.54 -0.67 -33.62
N HIS A 422 2.07 0.55 -33.83
CA HIS A 422 0.65 0.87 -33.84
C HIS A 422 -0.10 -0.02 -34.84
N VAL A 423 -1.11 -0.74 -34.36
CA VAL A 423 -1.94 -1.66 -35.14
C VAL A 423 -3.26 -0.99 -35.53
N LEU A 424 -3.96 -0.45 -34.54
CA LEU A 424 -5.21 0.28 -34.72
C LEU A 424 -5.53 1.14 -33.50
N SER A 425 -6.37 2.16 -33.70
CA SER A 425 -7.06 2.86 -32.62
C SER A 425 -8.55 2.93 -32.92
N TYR A 426 -9.38 2.84 -31.89
CA TYR A 426 -10.83 2.88 -32.03
C TYR A 426 -11.48 3.71 -30.90
N PRO A 427 -12.38 4.67 -31.22
CA PRO A 427 -13.15 5.39 -30.22
C PRO A 427 -14.27 4.49 -29.66
N ALA A 428 -14.00 3.86 -28.53
CA ALA A 428 -14.98 3.06 -27.79
C ALA A 428 -15.97 3.99 -27.07
N VAL A 429 -17.26 3.78 -27.31
CA VAL A 429 -18.36 4.57 -26.71
C VAL A 429 -19.42 3.67 -26.07
N THR A 430 -19.22 2.36 -26.11
CA THR A 430 -20.12 1.37 -25.51
C THR A 430 -19.39 0.74 -24.36
N ASP A 431 -19.92 0.85 -23.15
CA ASP A 431 -19.33 0.20 -22.00
C ASP A 431 -19.42 -1.33 -22.12
N GLY A 432 -18.43 -2.02 -21.56
CA GLY A 432 -18.32 -3.48 -21.54
C GLY A 432 -17.07 -4.02 -22.23
N LEU A 433 -17.04 -5.34 -22.43
CA LEU A 433 -15.88 -6.04 -22.96
C LEU A 433 -15.75 -5.93 -24.48
N TYR A 434 -14.67 -5.30 -24.92
CA TYR A 434 -14.21 -5.43 -26.30
C TYR A 434 -13.28 -6.64 -26.41
N GLU A 435 -13.31 -7.30 -27.56
CA GLU A 435 -12.44 -8.42 -27.88
C GLU A 435 -11.49 -8.06 -29.01
N LEU A 436 -10.19 -8.16 -28.76
CA LEU A 436 -9.17 -8.19 -29.79
C LEU A 436 -8.88 -9.65 -30.13
N ILE A 437 -9.28 -10.07 -31.33
CA ILE A 437 -8.95 -11.38 -31.88
C ILE A 437 -7.71 -11.24 -32.77
N ILE A 438 -6.70 -12.06 -32.49
CA ILE A 438 -5.48 -12.16 -33.26
C ILE A 438 -5.43 -13.53 -33.93
N ASP A 439 -5.61 -13.57 -35.25
CA ASP A 439 -5.56 -14.80 -36.05
C ASP A 439 -4.17 -15.04 -36.64
N ASN A 440 -3.64 -16.24 -36.48
CA ASN A 440 -2.48 -16.68 -37.26
C ASN A 440 -2.93 -17.20 -38.64
N THR A 441 -2.81 -16.33 -39.64
CA THR A 441 -3.19 -16.61 -41.04
C THR A 441 -2.02 -17.15 -41.87
N GLY A 442 -0.84 -17.25 -41.26
CA GLY A 442 0.39 -17.71 -41.90
C GLY A 442 0.52 -19.23 -41.98
N SER A 443 1.73 -19.69 -42.28
CA SER A 443 2.07 -21.13 -42.36
C SER A 443 2.89 -21.64 -41.18
N GLY A 444 3.47 -20.74 -40.37
CA GLY A 444 4.21 -21.05 -39.15
C GLY A 444 3.57 -20.42 -37.92
N SER A 445 4.05 -20.76 -36.73
CA SER A 445 3.62 -20.12 -35.48
C SER A 445 3.94 -18.62 -35.49
N VAL A 446 3.07 -17.82 -34.88
CA VAL A 446 3.26 -16.38 -34.69
C VAL A 446 3.44 -16.10 -33.21
N GLY A 447 4.55 -15.48 -32.82
CA GLY A 447 4.65 -14.80 -31.53
C GLY A 447 4.05 -13.41 -31.64
N VAL A 448 3.26 -13.00 -30.66
CA VAL A 448 2.71 -11.64 -30.54
C VAL A 448 2.96 -11.10 -29.14
N ASP A 449 3.36 -9.85 -29.08
CA ASP A 449 3.41 -9.08 -27.85
C ASP A 449 2.45 -7.92 -28.06
N VAL A 450 1.42 -7.84 -27.24
CA VAL A 450 0.26 -6.96 -27.45
C VAL A 450 0.19 -5.96 -26.31
N TYR A 451 0.08 -4.68 -26.66
CA TYR A 451 -0.05 -3.55 -25.76
C TYR A 451 -1.38 -2.87 -26.08
N ILE A 452 -2.25 -2.78 -25.10
CA ILE A 452 -3.57 -2.16 -25.24
C ILE A 452 -3.67 -1.06 -24.20
N GLU A 453 -3.93 0.16 -24.65
CA GLU A 453 -4.10 1.33 -23.78
C GLU A 453 -5.50 1.90 -23.94
N PHE A 454 -6.13 2.26 -22.83
CA PHE A 454 -7.45 2.88 -22.78
C PHE A 454 -7.62 3.66 -21.49
N ASP A 455 -8.53 4.63 -21.50
CA ASP A 455 -8.96 5.32 -20.28
C ASP A 455 -10.10 4.58 -19.60
N SER A 456 -10.20 4.79 -18.32
CA SER A 456 -11.29 4.32 -17.48
C SER A 456 -11.75 5.46 -16.59
N ASP A 457 -12.94 5.32 -16.04
CA ASP A 457 -13.51 6.15 -14.97
C ASP A 457 -14.14 5.11 -14.03
N ILE A 458 -13.43 4.72 -12.97
CA ILE A 458 -13.80 3.56 -12.15
C ILE A 458 -14.86 3.91 -11.11
N ASP A 459 -14.78 5.10 -10.53
CA ASP A 459 -15.74 5.60 -9.55
C ASP A 459 -16.95 6.28 -10.22
N ASN A 460 -16.89 6.45 -11.56
CA ASN A 460 -17.94 6.99 -12.39
C ASN A 460 -18.30 8.43 -11.98
N ASN A 461 -17.28 9.21 -11.60
CA ASN A 461 -17.42 10.61 -11.24
C ASN A 461 -17.41 11.56 -12.46
N GLY A 462 -17.09 11.04 -13.65
CA GLY A 462 -17.04 11.76 -14.92
C GLY A 462 -15.68 12.36 -15.27
N VAL A 463 -14.66 12.11 -14.46
CA VAL A 463 -13.24 12.37 -14.72
C VAL A 463 -12.57 11.04 -15.05
N ASN A 464 -11.74 11.02 -16.07
CA ASN A 464 -10.99 9.80 -16.37
C ASN A 464 -9.92 9.57 -15.30
N ASP A 465 -9.68 8.32 -14.96
CA ASP A 465 -8.68 7.94 -13.96
C ASP A 465 -7.26 8.40 -14.35
N SER A 466 -6.95 8.56 -15.64
CA SER A 466 -5.66 9.11 -16.08
C SER A 466 -5.55 10.63 -15.94
N GLU A 467 -6.68 11.31 -15.74
CA GLU A 467 -6.80 12.75 -15.52
C GLU A 467 -7.09 13.08 -14.05
N GLU A 468 -7.21 12.05 -13.21
CA GLU A 468 -7.51 12.15 -11.79
C GLU A 468 -6.33 11.64 -10.96
N TYR A 469 -6.05 12.36 -9.88
CA TYR A 469 -5.21 11.81 -8.82
C TYR A 469 -6.11 10.96 -7.93
N TRP A 470 -5.59 9.84 -7.44
CA TRP A 470 -6.20 9.16 -6.29
C TRP A 470 -6.40 10.11 -5.09
N LEU A 471 -5.63 11.20 -5.04
CA LEU A 471 -5.64 12.25 -4.04
C LEU A 471 -6.57 13.40 -4.45
N ASP A 472 -7.26 13.99 -3.48
CA ASP A 472 -7.93 15.27 -3.69
C ASP A 472 -6.90 16.32 -4.15
N ILE A 473 -7.20 17.02 -5.25
CA ILE A 473 -6.36 18.09 -5.80
C ILE A 473 -6.05 19.18 -4.75
N GLY A 474 -6.96 19.40 -3.81
CA GLY A 474 -6.76 20.33 -2.69
C GLY A 474 -5.54 20.00 -1.84
N LEU A 475 -5.14 18.73 -1.75
CA LEU A 475 -3.97 18.29 -0.97
C LEU A 475 -2.63 18.76 -1.58
N PHE A 476 -2.60 19.15 -2.86
CA PHE A 476 -1.39 19.75 -3.47
C PHE A 476 -1.16 21.21 -3.05
N GLU A 477 -2.16 21.84 -2.44
CA GLU A 477 -2.12 23.24 -2.00
C GLU A 477 -2.12 23.35 -0.46
N ILE A 478 -2.24 22.22 0.24
CA ILE A 478 -2.19 22.13 1.70
C ILE A 478 -0.79 21.61 2.07
N ASP A 479 -0.23 22.21 3.10
CA ASP A 479 1.04 21.87 3.74
C ASP A 479 0.73 21.92 5.25
N SER A 480 0.34 20.76 5.77
CA SER A 480 -0.32 20.62 7.07
C SER A 480 0.66 20.84 8.24
N ASP A 481 1.92 20.49 8.06
CA ASP A 481 2.98 20.65 9.07
C ASP A 481 3.90 21.87 8.83
N ASN A 482 3.79 22.51 7.66
CA ASN A 482 4.55 23.69 7.22
C ASN A 482 6.03 23.42 6.97
N ASP A 483 6.38 22.23 6.49
CA ASP A 483 7.74 21.84 6.14
C ASP A 483 8.14 22.19 4.69
N THR A 484 7.19 22.72 3.89
CA THR A 484 7.28 23.10 2.47
C THR A 484 7.02 21.99 1.44
N ILE A 485 6.75 20.77 1.87
CA ILE A 485 6.18 19.70 1.08
C ILE A 485 4.65 19.79 1.22
N SER A 486 3.91 19.59 0.12
CA SER A 486 2.44 19.55 0.21
C SER A 486 1.98 18.18 0.69
N ASP A 487 0.86 18.10 1.41
CA ASP A 487 0.25 16.84 1.89
C ASP A 487 0.15 15.78 0.78
N ALA A 488 -0.20 16.19 -0.46
CA ALA A 488 -0.28 15.26 -1.58
C ALA A 488 1.08 14.63 -1.94
N LEU A 489 2.16 15.42 -1.91
CA LEU A 489 3.51 14.93 -2.20
C LEU A 489 4.01 14.03 -1.06
N GLU A 490 3.76 14.42 0.18
CA GLU A 490 4.07 13.59 1.35
C GLU A 490 3.36 12.23 1.25
N ILE A 491 2.06 12.23 0.94
CA ILE A 491 1.31 10.99 0.72
C ILE A 491 1.84 10.20 -0.49
N ILE A 492 2.27 10.84 -1.57
CA ILE A 492 2.89 10.13 -2.71
C ILE A 492 4.21 9.47 -2.31
N MET A 493 4.98 10.13 -1.45
CA MET A 493 6.33 9.72 -1.04
C MET A 493 6.34 8.78 0.17
N GLY A 494 5.22 8.68 0.89
CA GLY A 494 5.08 7.83 2.07
C GLY A 494 5.41 8.53 3.39
N LEU A 495 5.52 9.86 3.37
CA LEU A 495 5.81 10.73 4.51
C LEU A 495 4.54 10.96 5.35
N ASP A 496 4.67 11.53 6.56
CA ASP A 496 3.56 11.90 7.42
C ASP A 496 3.18 13.38 7.22
N PRO A 497 2.02 13.69 6.60
CA PRO A 497 1.59 15.06 6.31
C PRO A 497 1.44 16.00 7.52
N ASN A 498 1.51 15.45 8.73
CA ASN A 498 1.33 16.22 9.97
C ASN A 498 2.61 16.33 10.78
N ASN A 499 3.75 15.88 10.22
CA ASN A 499 5.01 15.82 10.94
C ASN A 499 6.20 16.07 10.01
N PRO A 500 6.96 17.16 10.22
CA PRO A 500 7.97 17.64 9.28
C PRO A 500 9.27 16.80 9.30
N ASP A 501 9.25 15.64 9.94
CA ASP A 501 10.38 14.73 10.25
C ASP A 501 9.78 13.33 10.41
N SER A 502 9.53 12.68 9.27
CA SER A 502 8.72 11.48 9.12
C SER A 502 9.32 10.25 9.81
N ASP A 503 10.64 10.16 9.87
CA ASP A 503 11.36 9.05 10.50
C ASP A 503 11.92 9.34 11.90
N PHE A 504 11.75 10.59 12.36
CA PHE A 504 12.10 11.09 13.70
C PHE A 504 13.60 11.11 13.99
N ASP A 505 14.44 11.36 12.99
CA ASP A 505 15.89 11.41 13.12
C ASP A 505 16.45 12.83 13.38
N LEU A 506 15.56 13.83 13.39
CA LEU A 506 15.81 15.28 13.57
C LEU A 506 16.25 16.04 12.31
N MET A 507 16.38 15.38 11.16
CA MET A 507 16.43 16.02 9.85
C MET A 507 15.00 16.19 9.32
N PRO A 508 14.61 17.37 8.80
CA PRO A 508 13.29 17.52 8.20
C PRO A 508 13.21 16.90 6.81
N ASP A 509 12.03 16.36 6.46
CA ASP A 509 11.81 15.70 5.17
C ASP A 509 12.21 16.59 3.98
N ALA A 510 11.80 17.85 4.01
CA ALA A 510 12.16 18.81 2.96
C ALA A 510 13.67 19.04 2.80
N TYR A 511 14.44 18.95 3.90
CA TYR A 511 15.90 19.07 3.87
C TYR A 511 16.54 17.80 3.30
N GLU A 512 16.09 16.63 3.76
CA GLU A 512 16.59 15.35 3.29
C GLU A 512 16.37 15.18 1.79
N LEU A 513 15.18 15.52 1.29
CA LEU A 513 14.90 15.52 -0.15
C LEU A 513 15.77 16.51 -0.93
N GLN A 514 16.12 17.65 -0.32
CA GLN A 514 17.03 18.61 -0.94
C GLN A 514 18.45 18.07 -1.07
N MET A 515 18.92 17.33 -0.06
CA MET A 515 20.26 16.72 -0.02
C MET A 515 20.32 15.35 -0.71
N GLY A 516 19.17 14.73 -1.00
CA GLY A 516 19.11 13.39 -1.60
C GLY A 516 19.25 12.26 -0.59
N PHE A 517 18.94 12.53 0.68
CA PHE A 517 18.73 11.57 1.77
C PHE A 517 17.31 10.96 1.69
N ASP A 518 17.05 9.91 2.46
CA ASP A 518 15.77 9.19 2.47
C ASP A 518 14.98 9.55 3.74
N PRO A 519 13.92 10.39 3.68
CA PRO A 519 13.14 10.82 4.85
C PRO A 519 12.36 9.73 5.60
N LEU A 520 12.59 8.47 5.24
CA LEU A 520 12.02 7.28 5.85
C LEU A 520 13.11 6.35 6.42
N ASP A 521 14.39 6.74 6.34
CA ASP A 521 15.54 5.99 6.86
C ASP A 521 16.31 6.80 7.92
N PRO A 522 15.98 6.62 9.22
CA PRO A 522 16.53 7.44 10.28
C PRO A 522 18.02 7.15 10.57
N SER A 523 18.62 6.24 9.81
CA SER A 523 20.03 5.89 9.95
C SER A 523 20.94 6.79 9.11
N ASP A 524 20.43 7.45 8.08
CA ASP A 524 21.24 8.30 7.23
C ASP A 524 21.63 9.63 7.92
N ALA A 525 20.88 10.12 8.92
CA ALA A 525 21.34 11.18 9.83
C ALA A 525 22.71 10.91 10.47
N HIS A 526 23.05 9.63 10.66
CA HIS A 526 24.29 9.19 11.28
C HIS A 526 25.39 8.81 10.28
N ASP A 527 25.06 8.79 9.00
CA ASP A 527 26.04 8.57 7.95
C ASP A 527 26.89 9.84 7.73
N ASP A 528 28.06 9.64 7.14
CA ASP A 528 29.06 10.66 6.78
C ASP A 528 29.19 10.60 5.25
N ALA A 529 28.35 11.37 4.56
CA ALA A 529 28.12 11.19 3.13
C ALA A 529 29.32 11.63 2.27
N ASP A 530 30.12 12.58 2.73
CA ASP A 530 31.32 13.07 2.04
C ASP A 530 32.65 12.56 2.62
N ASN A 531 32.62 11.87 3.78
CA ASN A 531 33.75 11.27 4.48
C ASN A 531 34.71 12.27 5.13
N ASP A 532 34.21 13.41 5.62
CA ASP A 532 35.00 14.42 6.32
C ASP A 532 35.05 14.21 7.86
N SER A 533 34.30 13.24 8.39
CA SER A 533 34.12 12.90 9.81
C SER A 533 33.03 13.66 10.58
N LEU A 534 32.17 14.42 9.91
CA LEU A 534 30.89 14.90 10.45
C LEU A 534 29.76 13.99 9.97
N THR A 535 28.68 13.87 10.77
CA THR A 535 27.48 13.18 10.29
C THR A 535 26.55 14.15 9.56
N ASN A 536 25.72 13.64 8.66
CA ASN A 536 24.72 14.43 7.93
C ASN A 536 23.87 15.32 8.87
N LEU A 537 23.46 14.78 10.03
CA LEU A 537 22.73 15.53 11.04
C LEU A 537 23.56 16.63 11.72
N GLU A 538 24.85 16.38 12.00
CA GLU A 538 25.74 17.40 12.57
C GLU A 538 25.90 18.58 11.61
N GLU A 539 26.08 18.28 10.33
CA GLU A 539 26.20 19.27 9.26
C GLU A 539 24.91 20.06 9.06
N TYR A 540 23.75 19.41 9.10
CA TYR A 540 22.45 20.09 9.10
C TYR A 540 22.34 21.13 10.23
N PHE A 541 22.71 20.77 11.46
CA PHE A 541 22.68 21.69 12.59
C PHE A 541 23.69 22.85 12.49
N LEU A 542 24.80 22.62 11.80
CA LEU A 542 25.85 23.61 11.57
C LEU A 542 25.59 24.48 10.33
N GLY A 543 24.66 24.07 9.46
CA GLY A 543 24.37 24.73 8.18
C GLY A 543 25.45 24.49 7.13
N LEU A 544 26.17 23.37 7.24
CA LEU A 544 27.19 22.90 6.30
C LEU A 544 26.53 22.09 5.17
N ASN A 545 27.33 21.73 4.17
CA ASN A 545 26.87 20.94 3.03
C ASN A 545 27.32 19.48 3.18
N PRO A 546 26.42 18.53 3.52
CA PRO A 546 26.77 17.15 3.80
C PRO A 546 27.24 16.32 2.60
N LEU A 547 27.32 16.94 1.43
CA LEU A 547 27.87 16.35 0.22
C LEU A 547 29.22 16.97 -0.18
N SER A 548 29.84 17.77 0.70
CA SER A 548 31.05 18.53 0.42
C SER A 548 31.90 18.70 1.67
N SER A 549 33.02 17.98 1.71
CA SER A 549 33.95 18.02 2.85
C SER A 549 34.56 19.40 3.14
N ASP A 550 34.37 20.35 2.22
CA ASP A 550 34.83 21.74 2.25
C ASP A 550 33.65 22.60 1.76
N SER A 551 32.90 23.18 2.70
CA SER A 551 31.61 23.86 2.44
C SER A 551 31.78 25.24 1.79
N ASP A 552 32.90 25.92 2.01
CA ASP A 552 33.18 27.24 1.45
C ASP A 552 34.19 27.26 0.28
N PHE A 553 34.77 26.11 -0.02
CA PHE A 553 35.70 25.84 -1.11
C PHE A 553 37.06 26.53 -0.98
N ASP A 554 37.54 26.75 0.25
CA ASP A 554 38.83 27.38 0.51
C ASP A 554 40.01 26.39 0.60
N GLY A 555 39.70 25.09 0.60
CA GLY A 555 40.65 23.99 0.57
C GLY A 555 40.98 23.37 1.93
N MET A 556 40.23 23.71 2.98
CA MET A 556 40.27 23.07 4.30
C MET A 556 38.98 22.26 4.51
N ASP A 557 39.05 21.15 5.25
CA ASP A 557 37.84 20.34 5.49
C ASP A 557 37.04 20.91 6.68
N ASP A 558 35.71 20.85 6.61
CA ASP A 558 34.80 21.44 7.61
C ASP A 558 35.07 20.90 9.02
N ALA A 559 35.20 19.57 9.16
CA ALA A 559 35.55 18.93 10.43
C ALA A 559 36.85 19.47 11.04
N TRP A 560 37.86 19.78 10.21
CA TRP A 560 39.13 20.31 10.66
C TRP A 560 39.00 21.75 11.13
N GLU A 561 38.30 22.59 10.36
CA GLU A 561 38.07 23.99 10.71
C GLU A 561 37.32 24.13 12.03
N LEU A 562 36.26 23.35 12.24
CA LEU A 562 35.53 23.29 13.51
C LEU A 562 36.43 22.88 14.68
N ALA A 563 37.30 21.90 14.48
CA ALA A 563 38.21 21.43 15.51
C ALA A 563 39.25 22.50 15.92
N HIS A 564 39.57 23.43 15.03
CA HIS A 564 40.53 24.52 15.23
C HIS A 564 39.87 25.89 15.46
N GLY A 565 38.54 25.93 15.60
CA GLY A 565 37.79 27.14 15.92
C GLY A 565 37.69 28.15 14.78
N LEU A 566 37.88 27.69 13.54
CA LEU A 566 37.59 28.44 12.32
C LEU A 566 36.11 28.30 11.94
N ASN A 567 35.70 28.94 10.85
CA ASN A 567 34.32 28.97 10.40
C ASN A 567 34.19 28.39 8.98
N PRO A 568 33.71 27.14 8.82
CA PRO A 568 33.67 26.43 7.53
C PRO A 568 32.73 27.01 6.45
N LEU A 569 32.18 28.20 6.69
CA LEU A 569 31.27 28.90 5.79
C LEU A 569 31.90 30.20 5.25
N VAL A 570 33.19 30.44 5.52
CA VAL A 570 33.90 31.67 5.20
C VAL A 570 35.33 31.35 4.81
N ASP A 571 35.65 31.51 3.52
CA ASP A 571 37.02 31.46 2.97
C ASP A 571 37.97 32.34 3.78
N ASP A 572 38.67 31.68 4.71
CA ASP A 572 39.64 32.25 5.63
C ASP A 572 41.01 31.58 5.53
N ALA A 573 41.19 30.67 4.55
CA ALA A 573 42.43 30.01 4.18
C ALA A 573 43.69 30.89 4.17
N HIS A 574 43.56 32.18 3.89
CA HIS A 574 44.67 33.15 3.83
C HIS A 574 44.84 34.03 5.08
N GLU A 575 44.01 33.84 6.10
CA GLU A 575 44.15 34.50 7.39
C GLU A 575 45.27 33.86 8.23
N ASP A 576 45.74 34.62 9.22
CA ASP A 576 46.80 34.26 10.16
C ASP A 576 46.34 34.74 11.55
N PRO A 577 45.47 33.98 12.23
CA PRO A 577 44.82 34.39 13.47
C PRO A 577 45.82 34.61 14.62
N ASP A 578 46.91 33.86 14.66
CA ASP A 578 47.90 33.87 15.74
C ASP A 578 49.14 34.76 15.48
N ASN A 579 49.28 35.27 14.24
CA ASN A 579 50.33 36.17 13.74
C ASN A 579 51.74 35.57 13.72
N ASP A 580 51.88 34.29 13.42
CA ASP A 580 53.16 33.59 13.31
C ASP A 580 53.72 33.52 11.87
N LYS A 581 52.94 33.99 10.89
CA LYS A 581 53.15 34.03 9.42
C LYS A 581 52.83 32.75 8.65
N TYR A 582 52.27 31.72 9.28
CA TYR A 582 51.60 30.65 8.58
C TYR A 582 50.14 31.05 8.37
N THR A 583 49.59 30.72 7.19
CA THR A 583 48.15 30.91 6.94
C THR A 583 47.38 29.66 7.34
N ASN A 584 46.08 29.76 7.63
CA ASN A 584 45.21 28.63 7.98
C ASN A 584 45.42 27.40 7.04
N ILE A 585 45.46 27.62 5.71
CA ILE A 585 45.68 26.53 4.74
C ILE A 585 47.08 25.90 4.80
N GLU A 586 48.10 26.68 5.17
CA GLU A 586 49.46 26.16 5.35
C GLU A 586 49.51 25.28 6.60
N GLU A 587 48.78 25.66 7.65
CA GLU A 587 48.69 24.91 8.90
C GLU A 587 47.86 23.64 8.76
N TYR A 588 46.74 23.69 8.03
CA TYR A 588 45.98 22.52 7.61
C TYR A 588 46.89 21.50 6.90
N GLN A 589 47.71 21.95 5.96
CA GLN A 589 48.67 21.10 5.24
C GLN A 589 49.81 20.56 6.12
N LEU A 590 50.20 21.29 7.17
CA LEU A 590 51.26 20.91 8.10
C LEU A 590 50.74 20.09 9.30
N GLY A 591 49.42 20.09 9.54
CA GLY A 591 48.79 19.49 10.71
C GLY A 591 49.09 20.26 12.01
N THR A 592 49.20 21.59 11.93
CA THR A 592 49.42 22.50 13.07
C THR A 592 48.11 23.23 13.45
N ASP A 593 48.12 24.05 14.51
CA ASP A 593 46.92 24.67 15.08
C ASP A 593 46.92 26.18 14.79
N PRO A 594 45.98 26.70 13.98
CA PRO A 594 45.94 28.10 13.54
C PRO A 594 45.64 29.13 14.61
N GLN A 595 45.41 28.68 15.83
CA GLN A 595 45.25 29.54 17.00
C GLN A 595 46.52 29.58 17.87
N VAL A 596 47.59 28.88 17.50
CA VAL A 596 48.78 28.65 18.34
C VAL A 596 50.09 28.84 17.57
N ALA A 597 50.67 30.03 17.76
CA ALA A 597 51.90 30.43 17.07
C ALA A 597 53.02 29.37 17.11
N ASP A 598 53.43 28.94 15.93
CA ASP A 598 54.53 28.02 15.72
C ASP A 598 55.90 28.67 15.89
N VAL A 599 56.86 27.84 16.32
CA VAL A 599 58.23 28.29 16.51
C VAL A 599 58.99 28.08 15.21
N GLU A 600 59.32 29.18 14.50
CA GLU A 600 60.14 29.12 13.27
C GLU A 600 61.32 28.13 13.44
N PRO A 601 61.47 27.12 12.55
CA PRO A 601 62.60 26.22 12.62
C PRO A 601 63.89 27.03 12.40
N ILE A 602 64.73 27.10 13.44
CA ILE A 602 66.00 27.83 13.43
C ILE A 602 66.78 27.42 12.18
N PRO A 603 67.09 28.33 11.23
CA PRO A 603 67.75 27.97 10.00
C PRO A 603 69.05 27.23 10.30
N MET A 604 69.23 26.05 9.70
CA MET A 604 70.40 25.15 9.88
C MET A 604 71.75 25.86 9.62
N LEU A 605 71.73 27.07 9.05
CA LEU A 605 72.85 27.98 8.90
C LEU A 605 73.50 28.40 10.23
N TRP A 606 72.74 28.45 11.34
CA TRP A 606 73.27 28.82 12.66
C TRP A 606 74.07 27.71 13.35
N ILE A 607 73.91 26.45 12.92
CA ILE A 607 74.71 25.31 13.41
C ILE A 607 76.01 25.15 12.59
N ALA A 608 76.05 25.63 11.35
CA ALA A 608 77.26 25.56 10.51
C ALA A 608 78.31 26.63 10.82
N ALA A 609 77.89 27.81 11.33
CA ALA A 609 78.81 28.91 11.62
C ALA A 609 79.89 28.58 12.67
N PRO A 610 79.59 27.86 13.79
CA PRO A 610 80.62 27.43 14.75
C PRO A 610 81.55 26.35 14.18
N VAL A 611 81.04 25.43 13.35
CA VAL A 611 81.85 24.32 12.81
C VAL A 611 82.86 24.82 11.78
N ILE A 612 82.45 25.75 10.90
CA ILE A 612 83.34 26.35 9.90
C ILE A 612 84.43 27.21 10.57
N SER A 613 84.09 27.96 11.63
CA SER A 613 85.06 28.78 12.35
C SER A 613 86.05 27.94 13.17
N ILE A 614 85.65 26.80 13.76
CA ILE A 614 86.58 25.85 14.40
C ILE A 614 87.53 25.20 13.38
N ILE A 615 87.04 24.84 12.18
CA ILE A 615 87.88 24.28 11.12
C ILE A 615 88.90 25.32 10.61
N LEU A 616 88.47 26.57 10.38
CA LEU A 616 89.38 27.65 9.95
C LEU A 616 90.44 27.98 11.00
N MET A 617 90.08 27.96 12.29
CA MET A 617 91.02 28.23 13.38
C MET A 617 92.03 27.07 13.57
N GLY A 618 91.61 25.83 13.33
CA GLY A 618 92.50 24.66 13.30
C GLY A 618 93.53 24.69 12.17
N VAL A 619 93.15 25.17 10.97
CA VAL A 619 94.07 25.29 9.82
C VAL A 619 95.14 26.37 10.07
N VAL A 620 94.81 27.49 10.71
CA VAL A 620 95.77 28.55 11.03
C VAL A 620 96.80 28.10 12.08
N VAL A 621 96.39 27.31 13.09
CA VAL A 621 97.32 26.79 14.11
C VAL A 621 98.30 25.76 13.53
N VAL A 622 97.90 24.98 12.51
CA VAL A 622 98.80 24.04 11.82
C VAL A 622 99.78 24.76 10.90
N ALA A 623 99.39 25.88 10.28
CA ALA A 623 100.27 26.66 9.41
C ALA A 623 101.39 27.39 10.18
N ILE A 624 101.15 27.84 11.43
CA ILE A 624 102.14 28.58 12.24
C ILE A 624 103.18 27.66 12.91
N ARG A 625 102.96 26.33 12.93
CA ARG A 625 103.89 25.36 13.56
C ARG A 625 104.92 24.73 12.60
N ARG A 626 105.02 25.22 11.36
CA ARG A 626 105.91 24.67 10.32
C ARG A 626 106.94 25.66 9.78
N GLU A 627 107.39 26.60 10.60
CA GLU A 627 108.65 27.35 10.40
C GLU A 627 109.73 26.85 11.37
#